data_AF-A0A8C1JSA8-F1
#
_entry.id   AF-A0A8C1JSA8-F1
#
_cell.length_a   1.000
_cell.length_b   1.000
_cell.length_c   1.000
_cell.angle_alpha   90.00
_cell.angle_beta   90.00
_cell.angle_gamma   90.00
#
_symmetry.space_group_name_H-M   'P 1'
#
loop_
_entity.id
_entity.type
_entity.pdbx_description
1 polymer ?
#
loop_
_entity_poly.entity_id
_entity_poly.type
_entity_poly.pdbx_seq_one_letter_code
_entity_poly.pdbx_strand_id
1 'polypeptide(L)'
;MSAFLSEYIKFIALYFKNKDVMVFHGLIGTVVGQTAYNILAFHCLCSPKKNYLYGLAAIDVPALAFFVNGVMLNQNTWDIVSECQTRRYRKLSLTAAFALLGSIVGRAVVAPVTWTVISLLRGEAYVCAFSEFMNPSSLDGFISTTPGPEIMALFPCKDVPTPFMNYSGEVERQLKYESQLLGWLLVGIISLAVFLLLCLKHCCSTLGYQQEAYWSQYRSSEQTLFQRTADVHAKYLAAECVKSFFGFVALEDQEKQLLADCKGIKSVIPRKEWNRVTGVYMYRETNDTPIYSRLNKWDMCTKENNC
;
A
#
# COMPACT_ATOMS: atom_id res chain seq x y z
N MET A 1 12.86 30.84 14.98
CA MET A 1 12.37 29.44 14.97
C MET A 1 11.24 29.16 13.97
N SER A 2 10.52 30.16 13.45
CA SER A 2 9.37 29.97 12.54
C SER A 2 9.71 29.79 11.05
N ALA A 3 10.87 30.26 10.57
CA ALA A 3 11.27 30.15 9.16
C ALA A 3 11.74 28.73 8.78
N PHE A 4 12.49 28.08 9.66
CA PHE A 4 12.96 26.70 9.46
C PHE A 4 11.82 25.68 9.42
N LEU A 5 10.79 25.86 10.26
CA LEU A 5 9.62 25.00 10.27
C LEU A 5 8.80 25.16 8.98
N SER A 6 8.69 26.39 8.46
CA SER A 6 7.99 26.70 7.20
C SER A 6 8.71 26.11 5.99
N GLU A 7 10.03 26.22 5.92
CA GLU A 7 10.85 25.60 4.87
C GLU A 7 10.82 24.07 4.95
N TYR A 8 10.84 23.49 6.16
CA TYR A 8 10.75 22.05 6.36
C TYR A 8 9.37 21.50 5.98
N ILE A 9 8.29 22.21 6.32
CA ILE A 9 6.92 21.86 5.91
C ILE A 9 6.76 22.02 4.40
N LYS A 10 7.36 23.04 3.77
CA LYS A 10 7.36 23.20 2.30
C LYS A 10 8.15 22.10 1.62
N PHE A 11 9.29 21.67 2.17
CA PHE A 11 10.09 20.59 1.63
C PHE A 11 9.37 19.25 1.73
N ILE A 12 8.73 18.99 2.88
CA ILE A 12 7.86 17.83 3.10
C ILE A 12 6.65 17.88 2.16
N ALA A 13 6.01 19.04 2.01
CA ALA A 13 4.89 19.23 1.10
C ALA A 13 5.30 19.08 -0.37
N LEU A 14 6.48 19.54 -0.79
CA LEU A 14 7.02 19.32 -2.15
C LEU A 14 7.39 17.85 -2.38
N TYR A 15 7.97 17.20 -1.38
CA TYR A 15 8.29 15.78 -1.42
C TYR A 15 7.01 14.92 -1.50
N PHE A 16 5.93 15.35 -0.85
CA PHE A 16 4.62 14.71 -0.92
C PHE A 16 3.80 15.09 -2.15
N LYS A 17 4.00 16.29 -2.73
CA LYS A 17 3.31 16.75 -3.95
C LYS A 17 3.75 16.00 -5.21
N ASN A 18 4.96 15.41 -5.21
CA ASN A 18 5.48 14.64 -6.36
C ASN A 18 5.15 13.14 -6.32
N LYS A 19 4.38 12.67 -5.33
CA LYS A 19 3.88 11.28 -5.27
C LYS A 19 2.38 11.29 -4.97
N ASP A 20 1.59 11.50 -6.01
CA ASP A 20 0.11 11.54 -6.01
C ASP A 20 -0.58 10.34 -5.32
N VAL A 21 0.14 9.26 -5.03
CA VAL A 21 -0.39 8.06 -4.38
C VAL A 21 -0.53 8.21 -2.86
N MET A 22 0.30 9.03 -2.21
CA MET A 22 0.29 9.11 -0.74
C MET A 22 -0.68 10.14 -0.17
N VAL A 23 -1.01 11.19 -0.94
CA VAL A 23 -2.06 12.15 -0.56
C VAL A 23 -3.45 11.49 -0.66
N PHE A 24 -3.68 10.65 -1.67
CA PHE A 24 -4.94 9.92 -1.81
C PHE A 24 -5.13 8.88 -0.69
N HIS A 25 -4.08 8.14 -0.32
CA HIS A 25 -4.14 7.21 0.82
C HIS A 25 -4.06 7.87 2.20
N GLY A 26 -3.38 9.01 2.34
CA GLY A 26 -3.28 9.74 3.60
C GLY A 26 -4.57 10.46 3.98
N LEU A 27 -5.24 11.10 3.01
CA LEU A 27 -6.49 11.82 3.24
C LEU A 27 -7.69 10.87 3.35
N ILE A 28 -7.72 9.79 2.55
CA ILE A 28 -8.77 8.76 2.67
C ILE A 28 -8.52 7.90 3.91
N GLY A 29 -7.28 7.50 4.22
CA GLY A 29 -6.97 6.62 5.35
C GLY A 29 -7.21 7.24 6.73
N THR A 30 -6.99 8.54 6.90
CA THR A 30 -7.21 9.22 8.20
C THR A 30 -8.67 9.61 8.42
N VAL A 31 -9.36 10.10 7.39
CA VAL A 31 -10.79 10.45 7.49
C VAL A 31 -11.65 9.18 7.56
N VAL A 32 -11.32 8.14 6.80
CA VAL A 32 -11.98 6.82 6.92
C VAL A 32 -11.55 6.13 8.21
N GLY A 33 -10.33 6.27 8.71
CA GLY A 33 -9.92 5.65 9.98
C GLY A 33 -10.66 6.22 11.21
N GLN A 34 -10.84 7.54 11.27
CA GLN A 34 -11.60 8.17 12.36
C GLN A 34 -13.10 7.84 12.28
N THR A 35 -13.66 7.86 11.06
CA THR A 35 -15.10 7.68 10.81
C THR A 35 -15.52 6.21 10.75
N ALA A 36 -14.70 5.32 10.21
CA ALA A 36 -14.98 3.89 10.10
C ALA A 36 -15.01 3.20 11.46
N TYR A 37 -14.20 3.63 12.44
CA TYR A 37 -14.29 3.04 13.79
C TYR A 37 -15.53 3.52 14.55
N ASN A 38 -16.03 4.73 14.26
CA ASN A 38 -17.32 5.20 14.78
C ASN A 38 -18.51 4.50 14.09
N ILE A 39 -18.35 4.09 12.83
CA ILE A 39 -19.35 3.30 12.08
C ILE A 39 -19.27 1.80 12.46
N LEU A 40 -18.07 1.29 12.77
CA LEU A 40 -17.79 -0.06 13.26
C LEU A 40 -17.71 -0.05 14.78
N ALA A 41 -18.76 0.44 15.46
CA ALA A 41 -18.81 0.56 16.91
C ALA A 41 -18.31 -0.74 17.58
N PHE A 42 -17.08 -0.67 18.11
CA PHE A 42 -16.44 -1.81 18.74
C PHE A 42 -17.07 -2.01 20.12
N HIS A 43 -17.76 -3.14 20.30
CA HIS A 43 -18.34 -3.54 21.57
C HIS A 43 -17.70 -4.83 22.06
N CYS A 44 -17.05 -4.79 23.21
CA CYS A 44 -16.45 -5.97 23.84
C CYS A 44 -17.55 -6.94 24.30
N LEU A 45 -17.33 -8.25 24.13
CA LEU A 45 -18.32 -9.27 24.52
C LEU A 45 -18.32 -9.60 26.03
N CYS A 46 -17.34 -9.11 26.77
CA CYS A 46 -17.15 -9.30 28.22
C CYS A 46 -17.38 -10.74 28.70
N SER A 47 -16.79 -11.68 27.96
CA SER A 47 -16.82 -13.10 28.25
C SER A 47 -15.39 -13.63 28.24
N PRO A 48 -15.00 -14.46 29.22
CA PRO A 48 -13.66 -15.06 29.26
C PRO A 48 -13.40 -15.87 27.99
N LYS A 49 -12.14 -15.87 27.53
CA LYS A 49 -11.61 -16.46 26.29
C LYS A 49 -12.10 -15.82 24.99
N LYS A 50 -13.29 -15.21 24.97
CA LYS A 50 -13.85 -14.54 23.78
C LYS A 50 -13.31 -13.12 23.62
N ASN A 51 -13.06 -12.45 24.73
CA ASN A 51 -12.50 -11.11 24.80
C ASN A 51 -11.18 -10.98 24.05
N TYR A 52 -10.21 -11.85 24.34
CA TYR A 52 -8.92 -11.92 23.66
C TYR A 52 -9.05 -12.11 22.14
N LEU A 53 -9.82 -13.14 21.73
CA LEU A 53 -10.02 -13.46 20.31
C LEU A 53 -10.69 -12.31 19.56
N TYR A 54 -11.73 -11.71 20.14
CA TYR A 54 -12.46 -10.63 19.51
C TYR A 54 -11.65 -9.33 19.44
N GLY A 55 -10.96 -8.96 20.53
CA GLY A 55 -10.12 -7.78 20.57
C GLY A 55 -8.93 -7.87 19.59
N LEU A 56 -8.27 -9.03 19.51
CA LEU A 56 -7.23 -9.25 18.49
C LEU A 56 -7.79 -9.25 17.08
N ALA A 57 -8.92 -9.93 16.83
CA ALA A 57 -9.54 -9.92 15.51
C ALA A 57 -9.90 -8.51 15.04
N ALA A 58 -10.37 -7.65 15.95
CA ALA A 58 -10.68 -6.25 15.63
C ALA A 58 -9.44 -5.41 15.24
N ILE A 59 -8.25 -5.79 15.69
CA ILE A 59 -6.99 -5.16 15.30
C ILE A 59 -6.46 -5.78 14.00
N ASP A 60 -6.36 -7.12 13.96
CA ASP A 60 -5.63 -7.86 12.94
C ASP A 60 -6.41 -8.08 11.64
N VAL A 61 -7.73 -8.33 11.72
CA VAL A 61 -8.54 -8.62 10.52
C VAL A 61 -8.63 -7.40 9.58
N PRO A 62 -8.93 -6.18 10.06
CA PRO A 62 -8.90 -5.01 9.18
C PRO A 62 -7.50 -4.70 8.66
N ALA A 63 -6.44 -4.90 9.47
CA ALA A 63 -5.06 -4.76 9.02
C ALA A 63 -4.74 -5.73 7.86
N LEU A 64 -5.13 -7.00 7.98
CA LEU A 64 -4.97 -8.00 6.92
C LEU A 64 -5.77 -7.62 5.67
N ALA A 65 -7.02 -7.17 5.83
CA ALA A 65 -7.85 -6.71 4.72
C ALA A 65 -7.19 -5.54 3.98
N PHE A 66 -6.67 -4.53 4.70
CA PHE A 66 -5.93 -3.42 4.09
C PHE A 66 -4.66 -3.90 3.39
N PHE A 67 -3.97 -4.90 3.92
CA PHE A 67 -2.77 -5.45 3.30
C PHE A 67 -3.10 -6.13 1.97
N VAL A 68 -4.11 -6.99 1.95
CA VAL A 68 -4.57 -7.69 0.74
C VAL A 68 -5.01 -6.69 -0.33
N ASN A 69 -5.83 -5.70 0.04
CA ASN A 69 -6.24 -4.64 -0.88
C ASN A 69 -5.02 -3.85 -1.42
N GLY A 70 -4.06 -3.52 -0.56
CA GLY A 70 -2.82 -2.85 -0.96
C GLY A 70 -1.98 -3.67 -1.95
N VAL A 71 -1.95 -4.99 -1.80
CA VAL A 71 -1.27 -5.90 -2.76
C VAL A 71 -2.02 -5.97 -4.10
N MET A 72 -3.36 -6.07 -4.06
CA MET A 72 -4.22 -6.16 -5.26
C MET A 72 -4.19 -4.90 -6.12
N LEU A 73 -4.18 -3.72 -5.49
CA LEU A 73 -4.19 -2.42 -6.18
C LEU A 73 -2.81 -2.03 -6.74
N ASN A 74 -1.74 -2.75 -6.38
CA ASN A 74 -0.39 -2.43 -6.80
C ASN A 74 -0.09 -3.02 -8.19
N GLN A 75 0.12 -2.15 -9.18
CA GLN A 75 0.41 -2.56 -10.57
C GLN A 75 1.65 -3.46 -10.66
N ASN A 76 2.67 -3.23 -9.82
CA ASN A 76 3.89 -4.03 -9.81
C ASN A 76 3.62 -5.49 -9.44
N THR A 77 2.56 -5.79 -8.67
CA THR A 77 2.15 -7.15 -8.33
C THR A 77 1.78 -7.91 -9.61
N TRP A 78 0.96 -7.30 -10.47
CA TRP A 78 0.51 -7.90 -11.72
C TRP A 78 1.63 -8.00 -12.76
N ASP A 79 2.58 -7.06 -12.76
CA ASP A 79 3.77 -7.15 -13.60
C ASP A 79 4.65 -8.36 -13.24
N ILE A 80 4.76 -8.72 -11.95
CA ILE A 80 5.49 -9.94 -11.53
C ILE A 80 4.70 -11.20 -11.91
N VAL A 81 3.39 -11.22 -11.67
CA VAL A 81 2.54 -12.36 -12.01
C VAL A 81 2.59 -12.65 -13.52
N SER A 82 2.57 -11.61 -14.35
CA SER A 82 2.68 -11.74 -15.81
C SER A 82 4.08 -12.18 -16.25
N GLU A 83 5.16 -11.70 -15.62
CA GLU A 83 6.53 -12.18 -15.89
C GLU A 83 6.67 -13.67 -15.51
N CYS A 84 6.06 -14.09 -14.40
CA CYS A 84 6.01 -15.50 -13.97
C CYS A 84 5.31 -16.38 -15.01
N GLN A 85 4.10 -15.97 -15.45
CA GLN A 85 3.31 -16.71 -16.43
C GLN A 85 4.02 -16.81 -17.78
N THR A 86 4.66 -15.74 -18.23
CA THR A 86 5.23 -15.64 -19.58
C THR A 86 6.63 -16.23 -19.68
N ARG A 87 7.45 -16.13 -18.62
CA ARG A 87 8.89 -16.46 -18.67
C ARG A 87 9.35 -17.53 -17.67
N ARG A 88 8.42 -18.18 -16.95
CA ARG A 88 8.71 -19.30 -16.02
C ARG A 88 9.93 -19.05 -15.12
N TYR A 89 10.01 -17.87 -14.51
CA TYR A 89 11.10 -17.44 -13.60
C TYR A 89 12.55 -17.45 -14.15
N ARG A 90 12.80 -17.84 -15.41
CA ARG A 90 14.17 -18.10 -15.91
C ARG A 90 15.11 -16.88 -15.99
N LYS A 91 14.63 -15.65 -15.74
CA LYS A 91 15.43 -14.42 -15.88
C LYS A 91 15.31 -13.44 -14.69
N LEU A 92 14.59 -13.79 -13.63
CA LEU A 92 14.47 -12.92 -12.46
C LEU A 92 15.59 -13.26 -11.48
N SER A 93 16.58 -12.38 -11.32
CA SER A 93 17.62 -12.58 -10.30
C SER A 93 17.00 -12.50 -8.91
N LEU A 94 17.59 -13.20 -7.94
CA LEU A 94 17.10 -13.22 -6.56
C LEU A 94 17.07 -11.80 -5.95
N THR A 95 18.09 -11.00 -6.24
CA THR A 95 18.20 -9.59 -5.84
C THR A 95 17.09 -8.74 -6.47
N ALA A 96 16.76 -9.02 -7.73
CA ALA A 96 15.69 -8.33 -8.42
C ALA A 96 14.32 -8.67 -7.82
N ALA A 97 14.09 -9.94 -7.53
CA ALA A 97 12.88 -10.41 -6.85
C ALA A 97 12.72 -9.76 -5.47
N PHE A 98 13.80 -9.68 -4.69
CA PHE A 98 13.78 -9.08 -3.36
C PHE A 98 13.47 -7.58 -3.38
N ALA A 99 14.10 -6.83 -4.30
CA ALA A 99 13.83 -5.40 -4.45
C ALA A 99 12.38 -5.10 -4.85
N LEU A 100 11.81 -5.96 -5.71
CA LEU A 100 10.43 -5.83 -6.16
C LEU A 100 9.42 -6.22 -5.07
N LEU A 101 9.67 -7.33 -4.37
CA LEU A 101 8.87 -7.72 -3.22
C LEU A 101 8.92 -6.64 -2.13
N GLY A 102 10.09 -6.07 -1.86
CA GLY A 102 10.22 -4.93 -0.94
C GLY A 102 9.42 -3.70 -1.38
N SER A 103 9.41 -3.40 -2.68
CA SER A 103 8.59 -2.31 -3.25
C SER A 103 7.08 -2.58 -3.12
N ILE A 104 6.64 -3.83 -3.31
CA ILE A 104 5.23 -4.21 -3.20
C ILE A 104 4.78 -4.19 -1.74
N VAL A 105 5.49 -4.94 -0.89
CA VAL A 105 5.18 -5.06 0.54
C VAL A 105 5.29 -3.70 1.23
N GLY A 106 6.35 -2.93 0.94
CA GLY A 106 6.55 -1.61 1.54
C GLY A 106 5.43 -0.62 1.25
N ARG A 107 4.80 -0.69 0.06
CA ARG A 107 3.63 0.13 -0.27
C ARG A 107 2.34 -0.42 0.33
N ALA A 108 2.18 -1.74 0.37
CA ALA A 108 0.97 -2.40 0.87
C ALA A 108 0.84 -2.36 2.40
N VAL A 109 1.95 -2.31 3.14
CA VAL A 109 1.98 -2.32 4.62
C VAL A 109 1.60 -0.98 5.25
N VAL A 110 1.61 0.12 4.50
CA VAL A 110 1.33 1.47 5.05
C VAL A 110 -0.04 1.57 5.73
N ALA A 111 -1.11 1.12 5.06
CA ALA A 111 -2.46 1.17 5.61
C ALA A 111 -2.67 0.21 6.81
N PRO A 112 -2.23 -1.07 6.76
CA PRO A 112 -2.24 -1.97 7.91
C PRO A 112 -1.56 -1.40 9.14
N VAL A 113 -0.33 -0.88 8.97
CA VAL A 113 0.43 -0.28 10.06
C VAL A 113 -0.30 0.91 10.66
N THR A 114 -0.84 1.78 9.81
CA THR A 114 -1.59 2.95 10.25
C THR A 114 -2.82 2.55 11.07
N TRP A 115 -3.56 1.52 10.62
CA TRP A 115 -4.71 0.98 11.35
C TRP A 115 -4.32 0.42 12.72
N THR A 116 -3.26 -0.39 12.78
CA THR A 116 -2.79 -0.99 14.03
C THR A 116 -2.34 0.10 15.01
N VAL A 117 -1.59 1.10 14.56
CA VAL A 117 -1.19 2.25 15.39
C VAL A 117 -2.40 2.99 15.93
N ILE A 118 -3.38 3.32 15.09
CA ILE A 118 -4.61 4.01 15.52
C ILE A 118 -5.38 3.18 16.54
N SER A 119 -5.51 1.86 16.31
CA SER A 119 -6.21 0.94 17.21
C SER A 119 -5.51 0.85 18.57
N LEU A 120 -4.18 0.79 18.60
CA LEU A 120 -3.38 0.77 19.83
C LEU A 120 -3.45 2.11 20.58
N LEU A 121 -3.41 3.25 19.88
CA LEU A 121 -3.48 4.57 20.52
C LEU A 121 -4.88 4.85 21.11
N ARG A 122 -5.95 4.31 20.51
CA ARG A 122 -7.30 4.31 21.10
C ARG A 122 -7.38 3.40 22.33
N GLY A 123 -6.79 2.21 22.24
CA GLY A 123 -6.66 1.26 23.34
C GLY A 123 -7.91 0.45 23.67
N GLU A 124 -9.07 0.70 23.05
CA GLU A 124 -10.32 -0.02 23.34
C GLU A 124 -10.23 -1.52 23.05
N ALA A 125 -9.72 -1.89 21.87
CA ALA A 125 -9.54 -3.27 21.47
C ALA A 125 -8.47 -4.00 22.31
N TYR A 126 -7.40 -3.29 22.70
CA TYR A 126 -6.37 -3.84 23.58
C TYR A 126 -6.90 -4.08 24.99
N VAL A 127 -7.63 -3.12 25.56
CA VAL A 127 -8.29 -3.27 26.87
C VAL A 127 -9.23 -4.48 26.85
N CYS A 128 -10.05 -4.62 25.80
CA CYS A 128 -10.91 -5.79 25.65
C CYS A 128 -10.10 -7.09 25.54
N ALA A 129 -9.02 -7.12 24.76
CA ALA A 129 -8.25 -8.34 24.52
C ALA A 129 -7.47 -8.81 25.77
N PHE A 130 -6.93 -7.88 26.55
CA PHE A 130 -5.97 -8.17 27.62
C PHE A 130 -6.55 -8.06 29.03
N SER A 131 -7.79 -7.62 29.20
CA SER A 131 -8.38 -7.50 30.54
C SER A 131 -8.37 -8.82 31.30
N GLU A 132 -8.66 -9.94 30.65
CA GLU A 132 -8.71 -11.27 31.27
C GLU A 132 -7.35 -11.80 31.77
N PHE A 133 -6.24 -11.23 31.28
CA PHE A 133 -4.88 -11.62 31.64
C PHE A 133 -4.23 -10.70 32.68
N MET A 134 -4.93 -9.66 33.14
CA MET A 134 -4.40 -8.79 34.18
C MET A 134 -4.23 -9.52 35.50
N ASN A 135 -3.06 -9.34 36.11
CA ASN A 135 -2.78 -9.92 37.41
C ASN A 135 -3.54 -9.16 38.51
N PRO A 136 -4.44 -9.83 39.26
CA PRO A 136 -5.22 -9.18 40.32
C PRO A 136 -4.34 -8.61 41.44
N SER A 137 -3.14 -9.16 41.64
CA SER A 137 -2.17 -8.71 42.64
C SER A 137 -1.51 -7.37 42.29
N SER A 138 -1.67 -6.85 41.06
CA SER A 138 -1.17 -5.52 40.70
C SER A 138 -2.15 -4.40 41.11
N LEU A 139 -3.36 -4.74 41.59
CA LEU A 139 -4.37 -3.79 42.05
C LEU A 139 -4.28 -3.65 43.56
N ASP A 140 -4.05 -2.41 44.03
CA ASP A 140 -3.84 -2.14 45.45
C ASP A 140 -5.13 -2.39 46.26
N GLY A 141 -5.04 -3.22 47.29
CA GLY A 141 -6.19 -3.59 48.13
C GLY A 141 -7.24 -4.51 47.48
N PHE A 142 -6.94 -5.18 46.35
CA PHE A 142 -7.87 -6.12 45.72
C PHE A 142 -8.08 -7.38 46.58
N ILE A 143 -9.13 -7.37 47.42
CA ILE A 143 -9.51 -8.49 48.27
C ILE A 143 -10.61 -9.29 47.55
N SER A 144 -10.21 -10.30 46.78
CA SER A 144 -11.15 -11.30 46.26
C SER A 144 -10.65 -12.70 46.55
N THR A 145 -11.50 -13.50 47.19
CA THR A 145 -11.34 -14.95 47.41
C THR A 145 -11.46 -15.76 46.11
N THR A 146 -11.86 -15.14 44.99
CA THR A 146 -11.86 -15.73 43.65
C THR A 146 -11.42 -14.68 42.63
N PRO A 147 -10.11 -14.49 42.44
CA PRO A 147 -9.57 -13.53 41.51
C PRO A 147 -9.38 -14.24 40.15
N GLY A 148 -10.50 -14.62 39.54
CA GLY A 148 -10.49 -15.41 38.31
C GLY A 148 -10.50 -14.54 37.04
N PRO A 149 -10.05 -15.08 35.90
CA PRO A 149 -10.17 -14.43 34.58
C PRO A 149 -11.63 -14.07 34.22
N GLU A 150 -12.61 -14.69 34.87
CA GLU A 150 -14.04 -14.43 34.68
C GLU A 150 -14.46 -13.02 35.12
N ILE A 151 -13.98 -12.54 36.28
CA ILE A 151 -14.27 -11.18 36.75
C ILE A 151 -13.46 -10.17 35.94
N MET A 152 -12.22 -10.53 35.59
CA MET A 152 -11.32 -9.69 34.82
C MET A 152 -11.82 -9.40 33.40
N ALA A 153 -12.53 -10.35 32.80
CA ALA A 153 -13.17 -10.19 31.48
C ALA A 153 -14.33 -9.18 31.47
N LEU A 154 -14.92 -8.82 32.63
CA LEU A 154 -16.08 -7.93 32.72
C LEU A 154 -15.72 -6.44 32.82
N PHE A 155 -14.49 -6.10 33.21
CA PHE A 155 -14.05 -4.71 33.38
C PHE A 155 -14.24 -3.82 32.14
N PRO A 156 -13.98 -4.27 30.90
CA PRO A 156 -14.16 -3.42 29.71
C PRO A 156 -15.59 -2.94 29.49
N CYS A 157 -16.60 -3.70 29.95
CA CYS A 157 -18.02 -3.33 29.81
C CYS A 157 -18.57 -2.55 31.01
N LYS A 158 -17.79 -2.42 32.09
CA LYS A 158 -18.25 -1.85 33.38
C LYS A 158 -19.42 -2.63 34.01
N ASP A 159 -19.54 -3.92 33.66
CA ASP A 159 -20.55 -4.85 34.18
C ASP A 159 -20.02 -5.66 35.38
N VAL A 160 -19.05 -5.12 36.12
CA VAL A 160 -18.47 -5.79 37.28
C VAL A 160 -19.37 -5.62 38.53
N PRO A 161 -19.37 -6.59 39.46
CA PRO A 161 -20.10 -6.44 40.72
C PRO A 161 -19.70 -5.17 41.48
N THR A 162 -20.63 -4.56 42.23
CA THR A 162 -20.42 -3.29 42.94
C THR A 162 -19.15 -3.18 43.79
N PRO A 163 -18.64 -4.24 44.46
CA PRO A 163 -17.39 -4.17 45.21
C PRO A 163 -16.16 -3.88 44.33
N PHE A 164 -16.23 -4.21 43.04
CA PHE A 164 -15.11 -4.11 42.10
C PHE A 164 -15.21 -2.90 41.16
N MET A 165 -16.34 -2.16 41.19
CA MET A 165 -16.55 -1.00 40.32
C MET A 165 -15.49 0.09 40.50
N ASN A 166 -14.96 0.26 41.71
CA ASN A 166 -13.91 1.26 41.97
C ASN A 166 -12.59 0.94 41.24
N TYR A 167 -12.33 -0.34 40.94
CA TYR A 167 -11.12 -0.77 40.24
C TYR A 167 -11.22 -0.66 38.72
N SER A 168 -12.43 -0.49 38.16
CA SER A 168 -12.60 -0.47 36.70
C SER A 168 -11.83 0.66 36.03
N GLY A 169 -11.79 1.84 36.66
CA GLY A 169 -11.02 2.97 36.16
C GLY A 169 -9.51 2.74 36.22
N GLU A 170 -9.02 2.02 37.23
CA GLU A 170 -7.61 1.70 37.37
C GLU A 170 -7.14 0.67 36.34
N VAL A 171 -7.90 -0.42 36.20
CA VAL A 171 -7.70 -1.47 35.17
C VAL A 171 -7.70 -0.87 33.77
N GLU A 172 -8.73 -0.07 33.45
CA GLU A 172 -8.86 0.57 32.14
C GLU A 172 -7.68 1.51 31.87
N ARG A 173 -7.26 2.32 32.86
CA ARG A 173 -6.13 3.24 32.73
C ARG A 173 -4.81 2.51 32.51
N GLN A 174 -4.55 1.43 33.25
CA GLN A 174 -3.32 0.66 33.13
C GLN A 174 -3.21 0.00 31.75
N LEU A 175 -4.27 -0.67 31.28
CA LEU A 175 -4.28 -1.31 29.96
C LEU A 175 -4.22 -0.29 28.82
N LYS A 176 -4.90 0.86 28.96
CA LYS A 176 -4.80 1.94 27.98
C LYS A 176 -3.38 2.50 27.92
N TYR A 177 -2.71 2.67 29.05
CA TYR A 177 -1.32 3.09 29.10
C TYR A 177 -0.41 2.09 28.37
N GLU A 178 -0.54 0.79 28.63
CA GLU A 178 0.25 -0.23 27.93
C GLU A 178 0.00 -0.22 26.42
N SER A 179 -1.27 -0.14 26.01
CA SER A 179 -1.66 -0.05 24.60
C SER A 179 -1.06 1.17 23.91
N GLN A 180 -1.16 2.34 24.54
CA GLN A 180 -0.64 3.59 23.98
C GLN A 180 0.89 3.59 23.93
N LEU A 181 1.56 3.03 24.95
CA LEU A 181 3.01 2.87 24.96
C LEU A 181 3.45 1.97 23.80
N LEU A 182 2.80 0.82 23.60
CA LEU A 182 3.07 -0.06 22.46
C LEU A 182 2.82 0.65 21.13
N GLY A 183 1.74 1.44 21.02
CA GLY A 183 1.45 2.26 19.84
C GLY A 183 2.57 3.25 19.52
N TRP A 184 3.06 3.99 20.53
CA TRP A 184 4.17 4.94 20.36
C TRP A 184 5.50 4.26 20.04
N LEU A 185 5.80 3.13 20.69
CA LEU A 185 6.99 2.33 20.39
C LEU A 185 6.96 1.83 18.95
N LEU A 186 5.80 1.34 18.49
CA LEU A 186 5.60 0.89 17.12
C LEU A 186 5.87 2.03 16.12
N VAL A 187 5.31 3.23 16.36
CA VAL A 187 5.58 4.43 15.54
C VAL A 187 7.08 4.76 15.48
N GLY A 188 7.77 4.72 16.63
CA GLY A 188 9.21 4.96 16.69
C GLY A 188 10.02 3.93 15.89
N ILE A 189 9.73 2.64 16.07
CA ILE A 189 10.39 1.54 15.37
C ILE A 189 10.19 1.65 13.86
N ILE A 190 8.95 1.91 13.41
CA ILE A 190 8.66 2.05 11.97
C ILE A 190 9.38 3.26 11.38
N SER A 191 9.36 4.40 12.08
CA SER A 191 10.04 5.62 11.61
C SER A 191 11.54 5.40 11.45
N LEU A 192 12.17 4.74 12.43
CA LEU A 192 13.58 4.36 12.36
C LEU A 192 13.85 3.36 11.24
N ALA A 193 13.00 2.34 11.08
CA ALA A 193 13.15 1.34 10.03
C ALA A 193 13.04 1.98 8.63
N VAL A 194 12.06 2.88 8.41
CA VAL A 194 11.91 3.62 7.15
C VAL A 194 13.13 4.49 6.88
N PHE A 195 13.64 5.20 7.89
CA PHE A 195 14.85 6.00 7.76
C PHE A 195 16.05 5.14 7.35
N LEU A 196 16.31 4.03 8.06
CA LEU A 196 17.40 3.12 7.74
C LEU A 196 17.27 2.51 6.33
N LEU A 197 16.05 2.13 5.92
CA LEU A 197 15.79 1.63 4.57
C LEU A 197 16.04 2.68 3.50
N LEU A 198 15.68 3.95 3.75
CA LEU A 198 15.97 5.05 2.84
C LEU A 198 17.48 5.31 2.73
N CYS A 199 18.20 5.30 3.85
CA CYS A 199 19.65 5.41 3.88
C CYS A 199 20.31 4.26 3.10
N LEU A 200 19.91 3.01 3.36
CA LEU A 200 20.40 1.84 2.64
C LEU A 200 20.10 1.91 1.15
N LYS A 201 18.89 2.32 0.77
CA LYS A 201 18.53 2.53 -0.64
C LYS A 201 19.44 3.57 -1.30
N HIS A 202 19.75 4.68 -0.62
CA HIS A 202 20.61 5.72 -1.17
C HIS A 202 22.08 5.28 -1.22
N CYS A 203 22.57 4.57 -0.21
CA CYS A 203 23.94 4.06 -0.17
C CYS A 203 24.19 2.90 -1.15
N CYS A 204 23.17 2.08 -1.41
CA CYS A 204 23.26 0.93 -2.32
C CYS A 204 22.73 1.24 -3.74
N SER A 205 22.22 2.45 -3.99
CA SER A 205 21.84 2.85 -5.34
C SER A 205 23.10 3.05 -6.16
N THR A 206 23.28 2.21 -7.17
CA THR A 206 24.34 2.38 -8.19
C THR A 206 24.05 3.58 -9.09
N LEU A 207 22.83 4.11 -9.07
CA LEU A 207 22.39 5.25 -9.87
C LEU A 207 22.49 6.54 -9.05
N GLY A 208 23.05 7.58 -9.67
CA GLY A 208 23.02 8.92 -9.09
C GLY A 208 21.58 9.43 -8.92
N TYR A 209 21.34 10.25 -7.90
CA TYR A 209 20.00 10.77 -7.56
C TYR A 209 19.27 11.41 -8.77
N GLN A 210 19.98 12.19 -9.59
CA GLN A 210 19.41 12.81 -10.79
C GLN A 210 18.98 11.78 -11.85
N GLN A 211 19.74 10.70 -11.99
CA GLN A 211 19.46 9.63 -12.94
C GLN A 211 18.27 8.79 -12.50
N GLU A 212 18.13 8.52 -11.19
CA GLU A 212 16.94 7.88 -10.63
C GLU A 212 15.68 8.76 -10.82
N ALA A 213 15.80 10.07 -10.58
CA ALA A 213 14.71 11.00 -10.79
C ALA A 213 14.26 11.04 -12.27
N TYR A 214 15.21 11.15 -13.20
CA TYR A 214 14.95 11.09 -14.64
C TYR A 214 14.30 9.76 -15.04
N TRP A 215 14.82 8.63 -14.55
CA TRP A 215 14.26 7.31 -14.84
C TRP A 215 12.81 7.18 -14.36
N SER A 216 12.50 7.70 -13.17
CA SER A 216 11.12 7.72 -12.66
C SER A 216 10.19 8.56 -13.52
N GLN A 217 10.65 9.73 -13.97
CA GLN A 217 9.89 10.62 -14.85
C GLN A 217 9.66 9.99 -16.21
N TYR A 218 10.69 9.37 -16.79
CA TYR A 218 10.60 8.65 -18.05
C TYR A 218 9.53 7.55 -17.98
N ARG A 219 9.55 6.73 -16.92
CA ARG A 219 8.58 5.64 -16.72
C ARG A 219 7.14 6.17 -16.61
N SER A 220 6.93 7.27 -15.89
CA SER A 220 5.61 7.91 -15.76
C SER A 220 5.11 8.45 -17.10
N SER A 221 5.97 9.16 -17.84
CA SER A 221 5.65 9.69 -19.16
C SER A 221 5.38 8.58 -20.17
N GLU A 222 6.21 7.53 -20.20
CA GLU A 222 6.04 6.36 -21.07
C GLU A 222 4.68 5.68 -20.82
N GLN A 223 4.32 5.45 -19.56
CA GLN A 223 3.05 4.82 -19.21
C GLN A 223 1.85 5.66 -19.65
N THR A 224 1.90 6.98 -19.42
CA THR A 224 0.83 7.91 -19.80
C THR A 224 0.65 7.95 -21.32
N LEU A 225 1.76 8.05 -22.07
CA LEU A 225 1.74 8.04 -23.53
C LEU A 225 1.27 6.69 -24.09
N PHE A 226 1.70 5.59 -23.48
CA PHE A 226 1.30 4.25 -23.89
C PHE A 226 -0.20 4.03 -23.74
N GLN A 227 -0.77 4.40 -22.59
CA GLN A 227 -2.22 4.29 -22.34
C GLN A 227 -3.02 5.13 -23.34
N ARG A 228 -2.66 6.41 -23.49
CA ARG A 228 -3.35 7.31 -24.43
C ARG A 228 -3.28 6.79 -25.87
N THR A 229 -2.14 6.25 -26.28
CA THR A 229 -1.94 5.71 -27.63
C THR A 229 -2.69 4.39 -27.82
N ALA A 230 -2.71 3.53 -26.79
CA ALA A 230 -3.45 2.27 -26.82
C ALA A 230 -4.97 2.49 -26.94
N ASP A 231 -5.52 3.48 -26.23
CA ASP A 231 -6.93 3.84 -26.32
C ASP A 231 -7.30 4.32 -27.73
N VAL A 232 -6.46 5.16 -28.34
CA VAL A 232 -6.67 5.63 -29.72
C VAL A 232 -6.55 4.48 -30.73
N HIS A 233 -5.55 3.60 -30.56
CA HIS A 233 -5.35 2.43 -31.43
C HIS A 233 -6.53 1.45 -31.35
N ALA A 234 -7.03 1.18 -30.14
CA ALA A 234 -8.19 0.31 -29.93
C ALA A 234 -9.46 0.89 -30.56
N LYS A 235 -9.70 2.20 -30.38
CA LYS A 235 -10.82 2.91 -31.05
C LYS A 235 -10.71 2.83 -32.57
N TYR A 236 -9.51 3.02 -33.13
CA TYR A 236 -9.27 2.94 -34.57
C TYR A 236 -9.63 1.56 -35.12
N LEU A 237 -9.11 0.49 -34.51
CA LEU A 237 -9.40 -0.87 -34.94
C LEU A 237 -10.90 -1.21 -34.82
N ALA A 238 -11.53 -0.81 -33.72
CA ALA A 238 -12.97 -1.00 -33.53
C ALA A 238 -13.78 -0.27 -34.62
N ALA A 239 -13.41 0.96 -34.96
CA ALA A 239 -14.05 1.72 -36.04
C ALA A 239 -13.88 1.01 -37.40
N GLU A 240 -12.69 0.51 -37.73
CA GLU A 240 -12.46 -0.21 -38.99
C GLU A 240 -13.30 -1.50 -39.08
N CYS A 241 -13.42 -2.26 -37.98
CA CYS A 241 -14.27 -3.45 -37.91
C CYS A 241 -15.76 -3.11 -38.08
N VAL A 242 -16.26 -2.09 -37.38
CA VAL A 242 -17.65 -1.63 -37.48
C VAL A 242 -17.95 -1.13 -38.90
N LYS A 243 -17.00 -0.40 -39.51
CA LYS A 243 -17.11 0.06 -40.90
C LYS A 243 -17.23 -1.10 -41.87
N SER A 244 -16.42 -2.14 -41.69
CA SER A 244 -16.44 -3.33 -42.54
C SER A 244 -17.76 -4.10 -42.42
N PHE A 245 -18.34 -4.14 -41.22
CA PHE A 245 -19.60 -4.85 -40.96
C PHE A 245 -20.84 -4.06 -41.44
N PHE A 246 -20.95 -2.77 -41.12
CA PHE A 246 -22.13 -1.96 -41.43
C PHE A 246 -22.01 -1.13 -42.72
N GLY A 247 -20.83 -1.01 -43.30
CA GLY A 247 -20.54 -0.13 -44.46
C GLY A 247 -20.24 1.33 -44.10
N PHE A 248 -20.48 1.73 -42.84
CA PHE A 248 -20.19 3.08 -42.32
C PHE A 248 -19.93 3.06 -40.81
N VAL A 249 -19.42 4.15 -40.26
CA VAL A 249 -19.24 4.34 -38.80
C VAL A 249 -19.71 5.73 -38.44
N ALA A 250 -20.56 5.83 -37.43
CA ALA A 250 -20.92 7.11 -36.82
C ALA A 250 -19.83 7.51 -35.81
N LEU A 251 -19.04 8.53 -36.15
CA LEU A 251 -17.98 9.10 -35.32
C LEU A 251 -18.20 10.61 -35.20
N GLU A 252 -17.78 11.18 -34.07
CA GLU A 252 -17.71 12.64 -33.90
C GLU A 252 -16.61 13.23 -34.80
N ASP A 253 -16.72 14.50 -35.17
CA ASP A 253 -15.79 15.11 -36.14
C ASP A 253 -14.36 15.22 -35.61
N GLN A 254 -14.16 15.38 -34.30
CA GLN A 254 -12.84 15.30 -33.66
C GLN A 254 -12.23 13.89 -33.77
N GLU A 255 -13.03 12.83 -33.59
CA GLU A 255 -12.56 11.45 -33.71
C GLU A 255 -12.23 11.10 -35.16
N LYS A 256 -13.00 11.63 -36.14
CA LYS A 256 -12.68 11.45 -37.56
C LYS A 256 -11.32 12.03 -37.94
N GLN A 257 -10.95 13.19 -37.41
CA GLN A 257 -9.64 13.80 -37.65
C GLN A 257 -8.51 12.96 -37.03
N LEU A 258 -8.67 12.56 -35.76
CA LEU A 258 -7.70 11.68 -35.09
C LEU A 258 -7.49 10.35 -35.83
N LEU A 259 -8.56 9.77 -36.37
CA LEU A 259 -8.51 8.52 -37.14
C LEU A 259 -7.92 8.72 -38.53
N ALA A 260 -8.08 9.91 -39.14
CA ALA A 260 -7.48 10.23 -40.44
C ALA A 260 -5.96 10.36 -40.35
N ASP A 261 -5.46 10.93 -39.26
CA ASP A 261 -4.03 11.03 -38.96
C ASP A 261 -3.39 9.65 -38.68
N CYS A 262 -4.21 8.67 -38.33
CA CYS A 262 -3.82 7.30 -38.02
C CYS A 262 -3.77 6.35 -39.24
N LYS A 263 -3.86 6.86 -40.48
CA LYS A 263 -3.81 6.03 -41.69
C LYS A 263 -2.44 5.39 -41.89
N GLY A 264 -2.42 4.06 -42.07
CA GLY A 264 -1.19 3.28 -42.28
C GLY A 264 -0.55 2.74 -41.00
N ILE A 265 -1.22 2.83 -39.85
CA ILE A 265 -0.75 2.23 -38.61
C ILE A 265 -0.76 0.70 -38.69
N LYS A 266 0.16 0.08 -37.96
CA LYS A 266 0.24 -1.37 -37.76
C LYS A 266 -1.11 -1.90 -37.24
N SER A 267 -1.83 -2.62 -38.11
CA SER A 267 -3.18 -3.12 -37.82
C SER A 267 -3.18 -4.27 -36.82
N VAL A 268 -2.10 -5.05 -36.76
CA VAL A 268 -1.98 -6.19 -35.82
C VAL A 268 -0.64 -6.15 -35.11
N ILE A 269 -0.68 -6.12 -33.79
CA ILE A 269 0.48 -6.28 -32.92
C ILE A 269 0.45 -7.74 -32.39
N PRO A 270 1.37 -8.62 -32.84
CA PRO A 270 1.37 -10.02 -32.42
C PRO A 270 1.55 -10.17 -30.91
N ARG A 271 0.95 -11.21 -30.32
CA ARG A 271 1.11 -11.54 -28.88
C ARG A 271 2.57 -11.61 -28.41
N LYS A 272 3.49 -12.04 -29.28
CA LYS A 272 4.92 -12.09 -28.97
C LYS A 272 5.51 -10.70 -28.68
N GLU A 273 5.06 -9.66 -29.37
CA GLU A 273 5.54 -8.28 -29.15
C GLU A 273 4.98 -7.71 -27.85
N TRP A 274 3.69 -7.95 -27.56
CA TRP A 274 3.10 -7.62 -26.25
C TRP A 274 3.90 -8.25 -25.10
N ASN A 275 4.19 -9.55 -25.19
CA ASN A 275 5.00 -10.26 -24.19
C ASN A 275 6.46 -9.77 -24.07
N ARG A 276 6.99 -9.05 -25.07
CA ARG A 276 8.35 -8.48 -25.03
C ARG A 276 8.38 -7.15 -24.26
N VAL A 277 7.33 -6.34 -24.41
CA VAL A 277 7.22 -5.02 -23.78
C VAL A 277 6.59 -5.07 -22.39
N THR A 278 5.84 -6.12 -22.06
CA THR A 278 5.26 -6.35 -20.72
C THR A 278 6.29 -6.88 -19.72
N GLY A 279 6.08 -6.52 -18.45
CA GLY A 279 6.83 -7.06 -17.32
C GLY A 279 7.83 -6.08 -16.71
N VAL A 280 8.43 -6.50 -15.60
CA VAL A 280 9.33 -5.64 -14.84
C VAL A 280 10.66 -5.45 -15.58
N TYR A 281 11.16 -4.21 -15.56
CA TYR A 281 12.51 -3.88 -16.01
C TYR A 281 13.28 -3.18 -14.90
N MET A 282 14.48 -3.69 -14.63
CA MET A 282 15.46 -2.98 -13.82
C MET A 282 16.38 -2.22 -14.75
N TYR A 283 16.74 -1.01 -14.34
CA TYR A 283 17.72 -0.19 -15.04
C TYR A 283 18.97 -1.03 -15.37
N ARG A 284 19.41 -0.93 -16.62
CA ARG A 284 20.61 -1.60 -17.11
C ARG A 284 21.26 -0.72 -18.15
N GLU A 285 22.58 -0.63 -18.08
CA GLU A 285 23.41 -0.05 -19.14
C GLU A 285 23.95 -1.17 -20.02
N THR A 286 23.94 -0.96 -21.34
CA THR A 286 24.59 -1.85 -22.30
C THR A 286 25.48 -0.98 -23.19
N ASN A 287 26.80 -1.18 -23.16
CA ASN A 287 27.76 -0.37 -23.92
C ASN A 287 27.57 1.15 -23.71
N ASP A 288 27.50 1.59 -22.44
CA ASP A 288 27.24 2.98 -22.03
C ASP A 288 25.89 3.59 -22.51
N THR A 289 25.00 2.78 -23.09
CA THR A 289 23.63 3.21 -23.41
C THR A 289 22.66 2.81 -22.31
N PRO A 290 21.92 3.78 -21.72
CA PRO A 290 20.98 3.52 -20.64
C PRO A 290 19.66 2.98 -21.18
N ILE A 291 19.22 1.83 -20.65
CA ILE A 291 17.93 1.24 -20.99
C ILE A 291 16.96 1.49 -19.83
N TYR A 292 15.89 2.24 -20.10
CA TYR A 292 14.95 2.70 -19.07
C TYR A 292 13.72 1.78 -18.89
N SER A 293 13.33 1.02 -19.91
CA SER A 293 12.14 0.17 -19.88
C SER A 293 12.27 -1.02 -20.84
N ARG A 294 11.32 -1.97 -20.76
CA ARG A 294 11.20 -3.05 -21.76
C ARG A 294 10.86 -2.51 -23.14
N LEU A 295 10.01 -1.49 -23.21
CA LEU A 295 9.61 -0.88 -24.48
C LEU A 295 10.78 -0.14 -25.12
N ASN A 296 11.56 0.61 -24.35
CA ASN A 296 12.82 1.19 -24.77
C ASN A 296 13.78 0.11 -25.30
N LYS A 297 13.97 -0.97 -24.54
CA LYS A 297 14.79 -2.09 -24.98
C LYS A 297 14.32 -2.68 -26.33
N TRP A 298 13.02 -2.87 -26.47
CA TRP A 298 12.41 -3.39 -27.69
C TRP A 298 12.64 -2.46 -28.87
N ASP A 299 12.45 -1.15 -28.68
CA ASP A 299 12.69 -0.13 -29.71
C ASP A 299 14.16 -0.11 -30.16
N MET A 300 15.10 -0.14 -29.21
CA MET A 300 16.54 -0.23 -29.51
C MET A 300 16.87 -1.49 -30.31
N CYS A 301 16.43 -2.67 -29.86
CA CYS A 301 16.69 -3.92 -30.58
C CYS A 301 16.06 -3.95 -31.98
N THR A 302 14.89 -3.33 -32.15
CA THR A 302 14.19 -3.27 -33.44
C THR A 302 14.94 -2.36 -34.42
N LYS A 303 15.49 -1.24 -33.94
CA LYS A 303 16.28 -0.30 -34.76
C LYS A 303 17.64 -0.86 -35.16
N GLU A 304 18.27 -1.67 -34.30
CA GLU A 304 19.58 -2.27 -34.54
C GLU A 304 19.52 -3.62 -35.31
N ASN A 305 18.33 -4.09 -35.72
CA ASN A 305 18.10 -5.42 -36.31
C ASN A 305 18.62 -6.61 -35.46
N ASN A 306 18.81 -6.40 -34.15
CA ASN A 306 19.47 -7.34 -33.23
C ASN A 306 18.51 -7.79 -32.11
N CYS A 307 17.48 -8.56 -32.44
CA CYS A 307 16.41 -8.96 -31.51
C CYS A 307 16.27 -10.49 -31.34
#